data_AF-A0A954J6W0-F1
#
_entry.id   AF-A0A954J6W0-F1
#
_cell.length_a   1.000
_cell.length_b   1.000
_cell.length_c   1.000
_cell.angle_alpha   90.00
_cell.angle_beta   90.00
_cell.angle_gamma   90.00
#
_symmetry.space_group_name_H-M   'P 1'
#
loop_
_entity.id
_entity.type
_entity.pdbx_description
1 polymer ?
#
loop_
_entity_poly.entity_id
_entity_poly.type
_entity_poly.pdbx_seq_one_letter_code
_entity_poly.pdbx_strand_id
1 'polypeptide(L)'
;MNNPYEDLEYLAEFLPEEGESVIVTRRRGQLVCESYFETHATPPAQAGLIDREFYGRLTTIDTRLRILWHTPAIIAVLTYYWACVAFHRGFGLGWSAWYLDLGLALIVGVTCLGYIQQRRKHYFLNAICPALQKWMIDHQLDKYTLIAWLATHRNLATLRQALTRWT
;
A
#
# COMPACT_ATOMS: atom_id res chain seq x y z
N MET A 1 -27.21 29.02 39.64
CA MET A 1 -27.66 28.42 38.37
C MET A 1 -26.73 28.96 37.30
N ASN A 2 -25.72 28.19 36.90
CA ASN A 2 -24.76 28.64 35.89
C ASN A 2 -25.40 28.56 34.52
N ASN A 3 -25.26 29.64 33.76
CA ASN A 3 -25.85 29.79 32.45
C ASN A 3 -25.14 28.85 31.47
N PRO A 4 -25.84 27.90 30.80
CA PRO A 4 -25.21 26.93 29.90
C PRO A 4 -24.46 27.57 28.72
N TYR A 5 -24.69 28.87 28.46
CA TYR A 5 -24.01 29.64 27.43
C TYR A 5 -22.61 30.15 27.85
N GLU A 6 -22.39 30.36 29.16
CA GLU A 6 -21.10 30.87 29.70
C GLU A 6 -20.01 29.78 29.61
N ASP A 7 -20.42 28.52 29.83
CA ASP A 7 -19.59 27.33 29.68
C ASP A 7 -19.22 27.04 28.20
N LEU A 8 -20.05 27.48 27.24
CA LEU A 8 -19.81 27.34 25.80
C LEU A 8 -18.87 28.43 25.27
N GLU A 9 -18.95 29.64 25.82
CA GLU A 9 -18.08 30.77 25.46
C GLU A 9 -16.64 30.50 25.90
N TYR A 10 -16.45 29.91 27.08
CA TYR A 10 -15.15 29.37 27.52
C TYR A 10 -14.61 28.29 26.58
N LEU A 11 -15.49 27.47 26.00
CA LEU A 11 -15.09 26.39 25.10
C LEU A 11 -14.59 26.90 23.74
N ALA A 12 -15.15 28.03 23.27
CA ALA A 12 -14.78 28.67 22.02
C ALA A 12 -13.32 29.14 22.00
N GLU A 13 -12.76 29.54 23.15
CA GLU A 13 -11.35 29.94 23.26
C GLU A 13 -10.36 28.77 23.13
N PHE A 14 -10.82 27.52 23.34
CA PHE A 14 -9.98 26.31 23.24
C PHE A 14 -10.28 25.46 21.99
N LEU A 15 -11.11 25.96 21.07
CA LEU A 15 -11.36 25.29 19.80
C LEU A 15 -10.17 25.51 18.84
N PRO A 16 -9.60 24.44 18.26
CA PRO A 16 -8.48 24.57 17.33
C PRO A 16 -8.90 25.31 16.06
N GLU A 17 -7.99 26.13 15.54
CA GLU A 17 -8.20 26.89 14.31
C GLU A 17 -8.16 25.93 13.10
N GLU A 18 -9.35 25.68 12.55
CA GLU A 18 -9.65 24.99 11.29
C GLU A 18 -9.66 23.45 11.27
N GLY A 19 -10.84 22.89 10.99
CA GLY A 19 -11.00 21.56 10.37
C GLY A 19 -11.00 20.34 11.29
N GLU A 20 -10.75 20.48 12.59
CA GLU A 20 -10.73 19.34 13.53
C GLU A 20 -12.06 19.16 14.29
N SER A 21 -12.61 17.95 14.24
CA SER A 21 -13.77 17.55 15.04
C SER A 21 -13.35 17.29 16.50
N VAL A 22 -14.07 17.87 17.47
CA VAL A 22 -13.79 17.74 18.91
C VAL A 22 -14.99 17.11 19.61
N ILE A 23 -14.76 16.19 20.55
CA ILE A 23 -15.81 15.64 21.41
C ILE A 23 -15.77 16.38 22.74
N VAL A 24 -16.89 17.00 23.10
CA VAL A 24 -17.04 17.66 24.40
C VAL A 24 -17.72 16.69 25.35
N THR A 25 -17.02 16.27 26.40
CA THR A 25 -17.60 15.39 27.43
C THR A 25 -17.54 16.04 28.81
N ARG A 26 -18.57 15.77 29.63
CA ARG A 26 -18.65 16.31 31.00
C ARG A 26 -18.11 15.28 31.98
N ARG A 27 -16.96 15.56 32.61
CA ARG A 27 -16.38 14.73 33.66
C ARG A 27 -16.26 15.53 34.96
N ARG A 28 -16.82 14.98 36.04
CA ARG A 28 -16.74 15.55 37.41
C ARG A 28 -17.18 17.03 37.50
N GLY A 29 -18.17 17.43 36.71
CA GLY A 29 -18.73 18.79 36.75
C GLY A 29 -18.04 19.81 35.83
N GLN A 30 -16.93 19.45 35.19
CA GLN A 30 -16.21 20.29 34.22
C GLN A 30 -16.38 19.74 32.79
N LEU A 31 -16.43 20.65 31.81
CA LEU A 31 -16.42 20.30 30.39
C LEU A 31 -14.97 20.15 29.94
N VAL A 32 -14.66 18.99 29.35
CA VAL A 32 -13.33 18.68 28.82
C VAL A 32 -13.47 18.50 27.32
N CYS A 33 -12.69 19.27 26.56
CA CYS A 33 -12.52 19.09 25.12
C CYS A 33 -11.47 18.03 24.88
N GLU A 34 -11.88 16.87 24.37
CA GLU A 34 -10.97 15.82 23.90
C GLU A 34 -10.99 15.83 22.37
N SER A 35 -9.82 15.77 21.73
CA SER A 35 -9.74 15.66 20.28
C SER A 35 -10.44 14.37 19.84
N TYR A 36 -11.28 14.41 18.78
CA TYR A 36 -12.01 13.20 18.33
C TYR A 36 -11.04 12.05 17.95
N PHE A 37 -9.80 12.40 17.61
CA PHE A 37 -8.76 11.42 17.31
C PHE A 37 -8.24 10.66 18.54
N GLU A 38 -8.39 11.16 19.78
CA GLU A 38 -7.84 10.46 20.95
C GLU A 38 -8.76 9.38 21.52
N THR A 39 -10.09 9.48 21.38
CA THR A 39 -11.00 8.53 22.03
C THR A 39 -11.42 7.36 21.13
N HIS A 40 -11.18 7.46 19.81
CA HIS A 40 -11.41 6.36 18.85
C HIS A 40 -10.14 5.86 18.14
N ALA A 41 -8.99 6.51 18.29
CA ALA A 41 -7.72 5.87 17.98
C ALA A 41 -7.37 4.93 19.13
N THR A 42 -7.54 3.63 18.87
CA THR A 42 -6.81 2.49 19.45
C THR A 42 -6.23 2.67 20.87
N PRO A 43 -6.58 1.81 21.84
CA PRO A 43 -6.02 1.90 23.19
C PRO A 43 -4.49 2.03 23.15
N PRO A 44 -3.87 2.87 24.02
CA PRO A 44 -2.45 3.27 23.94
C PRO A 44 -1.45 2.10 24.07
N ALA A 45 -1.91 0.86 24.16
CA ALA A 45 -1.11 -0.35 24.04
C ALA A 45 -0.83 -0.79 22.59
N GLN A 46 -1.58 -0.33 21.58
CA GLN A 46 -1.44 -0.82 20.19
C GLN A 46 -0.54 0.05 19.30
N ALA A 47 -0.38 1.34 19.60
CA ALA A 47 0.50 2.23 18.83
C ALA A 47 2.00 1.96 19.06
N GLY A 48 2.35 1.28 20.15
CA GLY A 48 3.72 0.79 20.42
C GLY A 48 4.01 -0.61 19.86
N LEU A 49 3.06 -1.26 19.20
CA LEU A 49 3.11 -2.71 18.91
C LEU A 49 3.61 -3.07 17.50
N ILE A 50 4.03 -2.08 16.72
CA ILE A 50 4.75 -2.34 15.47
C ILE A 50 6.23 -2.16 15.76
N ASP A 51 6.81 -3.27 16.22
CA ASP A 51 8.23 -3.40 16.51
C ASP A 51 9.10 -2.93 15.32
N ARG A 52 10.25 -2.34 15.60
CA ARG A 52 11.23 -1.95 14.56
C ARG A 52 11.60 -3.14 13.69
N GLU A 53 11.61 -4.34 14.27
CA GLU A 53 11.79 -5.58 13.54
C GLU A 53 10.67 -5.85 12.53
N PHE A 54 9.42 -5.58 12.88
CA PHE A 54 8.27 -5.77 12.00
C PHE A 54 8.34 -4.83 10.80
N TYR A 55 8.65 -3.55 11.04
CA TYR A 55 8.88 -2.59 9.95
C TYR A 55 10.05 -3.02 9.06
N GLY A 56 11.18 -3.45 9.63
CA GLY A 56 12.34 -3.93 8.87
C GLY A 56 12.02 -5.13 7.98
N ARG A 57 11.23 -6.08 8.47
CA ARG A 57 10.75 -7.23 7.69
C ARG A 57 9.80 -6.79 6.57
N LEU A 58 8.87 -5.88 6.85
CA LEU A 58 7.96 -5.32 5.83
C LEU A 58 8.72 -4.60 4.71
N THR A 59 9.74 -3.79 5.06
CA THR A 59 10.58 -3.13 4.05
C THR A 59 11.40 -4.11 3.22
N THR A 60 11.88 -5.20 3.84
CA THR A 60 12.61 -6.27 3.14
C THR A 60 11.68 -7.04 2.18
N ILE A 61 10.43 -7.27 2.57
CA ILE A 61 9.44 -7.91 1.73
C ILE A 61 9.05 -7.00 0.55
N ASP A 62 8.84 -5.71 0.80
CA ASP A 62 8.50 -4.72 -0.22
C ASP A 62 9.62 -4.56 -1.27
N THR A 63 10.87 -4.49 -0.81
CA THR A 63 12.04 -4.46 -1.70
C THR A 63 12.15 -5.73 -2.55
N ARG A 64 11.94 -6.92 -1.98
CA ARG A 64 11.89 -8.18 -2.75
C ARG A 64 10.77 -8.18 -3.79
N LEU A 65 9.59 -7.67 -3.46
CA LEU A 65 8.47 -7.50 -4.38
C LEU A 65 8.79 -6.55 -5.54
N ARG A 66 9.58 -5.49 -5.30
CA ARG A 66 10.04 -4.56 -6.33
C ARG A 66 11.08 -5.19 -7.26
N ILE A 67 12.05 -5.89 -6.70
CA ILE A 67 13.16 -6.50 -7.46
C ILE A 67 12.66 -7.60 -8.41
N LEU A 68 11.51 -8.23 -8.09
CA LEU A 68 10.89 -9.27 -8.93
C LEU A 68 10.58 -8.82 -10.37
N TRP A 69 10.60 -7.51 -10.66
CA TRP A 69 10.43 -6.92 -12.00
C TRP A 69 11.62 -7.13 -12.94
N HIS A 70 12.86 -7.10 -12.45
CA HIS A 70 14.02 -6.95 -13.35
C HIS A 70 14.28 -8.17 -14.24
N THR A 71 14.13 -9.38 -13.69
CA THR A 71 14.37 -10.63 -14.43
C THR A 71 13.42 -10.84 -15.61
N PRO A 72 12.08 -10.72 -15.48
CA PRO A 72 11.18 -10.87 -16.62
C PRO A 72 11.33 -9.75 -17.66
N ALA A 73 11.70 -8.54 -17.26
CA ALA A 73 11.94 -7.45 -18.20
C ALA A 73 13.11 -7.75 -19.14
N ILE A 74 14.22 -8.29 -18.62
CA ILE A 74 15.39 -8.68 -19.44
C ILE A 74 15.02 -9.79 -20.43
N ILE A 75 14.31 -10.81 -19.96
CA ILE A 75 13.84 -11.92 -20.82
C ILE A 75 12.89 -11.39 -21.91
N ALA A 76 12.00 -10.45 -21.58
CA ALA A 76 11.10 -9.84 -22.54
C ALA A 76 11.84 -9.05 -23.63
N VAL A 77 12.87 -8.28 -23.27
CA VAL A 77 13.70 -7.57 -24.25
C VAL A 77 14.45 -8.54 -25.15
N LEU A 78 15.03 -9.61 -24.58
CA LEU A 78 15.77 -10.61 -25.34
C LEU A 78 14.87 -11.37 -26.31
N THR A 79 13.68 -11.78 -25.84
CA THR A 79 12.68 -12.47 -26.67
C THR A 79 12.13 -11.57 -27.77
N TYR A 80 11.87 -10.29 -27.47
CA TYR A 80 11.48 -9.30 -28.47
C TYR A 80 12.54 -9.16 -29.58
N TYR A 81 13.81 -9.00 -29.21
CA TYR A 81 14.91 -8.89 -30.17
C TYR A 81 14.98 -10.12 -31.09
N TRP A 82 14.98 -11.32 -30.51
CA TRP A 82 15.06 -12.55 -31.29
C TRP A 82 13.83 -12.77 -32.18
N ALA A 83 12.64 -12.40 -31.70
CA ALA A 83 11.43 -12.44 -32.50
C ALA A 83 11.51 -11.49 -33.70
N CYS A 84 12.01 -10.26 -33.52
CA CYS A 84 12.23 -9.33 -34.63
C CYS A 84 13.24 -9.89 -35.65
N VAL A 85 14.37 -10.43 -35.19
CA VAL A 85 15.38 -11.04 -36.07
C VAL A 85 14.79 -12.21 -36.88
N ALA A 86 14.04 -13.10 -36.22
CA ALA A 86 13.39 -14.23 -36.88
C ALA A 86 12.35 -13.77 -37.91
N PHE A 87 11.57 -12.74 -37.58
CA PHE A 87 10.52 -12.21 -38.45
C PHE A 87 11.10 -11.52 -39.69
N HIS A 88 12.11 -10.66 -39.52
CA HIS A 88 12.79 -9.99 -40.63
C HIS A 88 13.51 -10.99 -41.54
N ARG A 89 14.19 -11.99 -40.98
CA ARG A 89 14.91 -13.02 -41.76
C ARG A 89 13.97 -14.00 -42.47
N GLY A 90 12.86 -14.38 -41.84
CA GLY A 90 11.91 -15.34 -42.39
C GLY A 90 11.03 -14.77 -43.51
N PHE A 91 10.62 -13.51 -43.38
CA PHE A 91 9.72 -12.85 -44.33
C PHE A 91 10.42 -11.90 -45.31
N GLY A 92 11.75 -11.74 -45.19
CA GLY A 92 12.53 -10.82 -46.03
C GLY A 92 12.09 -9.37 -45.86
N LEU A 93 11.60 -9.01 -44.68
CA LEU A 93 11.06 -7.69 -44.40
C LEU A 93 12.21 -6.69 -44.31
N GLY A 94 12.10 -5.61 -45.09
CA GLY A 94 13.00 -4.46 -44.99
C GLY A 94 12.42 -3.38 -44.09
N TRP A 95 13.05 -2.22 -44.11
CA TRP A 95 12.63 -1.00 -43.38
C TRP A 95 11.18 -0.55 -43.65
N SER A 96 10.56 -1.02 -44.73
CA SER A 96 9.16 -0.72 -45.05
C SER A 96 8.15 -1.29 -44.05
N ALA A 97 8.54 -2.29 -43.26
CA ALA A 97 7.65 -3.01 -42.34
C ALA A 97 7.87 -2.70 -40.85
N TRP A 98 8.56 -1.60 -40.54
CA TRP A 98 8.93 -1.20 -39.16
C TRP A 98 7.73 -1.13 -38.18
N TYR A 99 6.53 -0.88 -38.68
CA TYR A 99 5.30 -0.84 -37.87
C TYR A 99 4.94 -2.22 -37.28
N LEU A 100 5.37 -3.32 -37.90
CA LEU A 100 5.17 -4.67 -37.36
C LEU A 100 6.00 -4.91 -36.10
N ASP A 101 7.20 -4.33 -36.04
CA ASP A 101 8.07 -4.39 -34.85
C ASP A 101 7.41 -3.68 -33.67
N LEU A 102 6.76 -2.53 -33.90
CA LEU A 102 5.96 -1.83 -32.88
C LEU A 102 4.79 -2.67 -32.37
N GLY A 103 4.06 -3.34 -33.27
CA GLY A 103 2.98 -4.25 -32.89
C GLY A 103 3.49 -5.41 -32.02
N LEU A 104 4.63 -5.98 -32.41
CA LEU A 104 5.28 -7.05 -31.66
C LEU A 104 5.76 -6.55 -30.29
N ALA A 105 6.30 -5.33 -30.21
CA ALA A 105 6.75 -4.71 -28.97
C ALA A 105 5.60 -4.53 -27.99
N LEU A 106 4.43 -4.09 -28.47
CA LEU A 106 3.22 -3.97 -27.66
C LEU A 106 2.77 -5.31 -27.09
N ILE A 107 2.74 -6.37 -27.92
CA ILE A 107 2.35 -7.72 -27.49
C ILE A 107 3.32 -8.24 -26.42
N VAL A 108 4.63 -8.11 -26.65
CA VAL A 108 5.66 -8.53 -25.69
C VAL A 108 5.58 -7.70 -24.39
N GLY A 109 5.32 -6.40 -24.51
CA GLY A 109 5.12 -5.51 -23.36
C GLY A 109 3.92 -5.91 -22.49
N VAL A 110 2.75 -6.10 -23.11
CA VAL A 110 1.51 -6.48 -22.40
C VAL A 110 1.66 -7.86 -21.74
N THR A 111 2.21 -8.82 -22.46
CA THR A 111 2.44 -10.18 -21.92
C THR A 111 3.44 -10.17 -20.77
N CYS A 112 4.53 -9.40 -20.87
CA CYS A 112 5.49 -9.21 -19.80
C CYS A 112 4.86 -8.56 -18.56
N LEU A 113 4.07 -7.49 -18.74
CA LEU A 113 3.36 -6.83 -17.64
C LEU A 113 2.38 -7.79 -16.94
N GLY A 114 1.60 -8.56 -17.71
CA GLY A 114 0.69 -9.57 -17.18
C GLY A 114 1.43 -10.64 -16.39
N TYR A 115 2.53 -11.16 -16.94
CA TYR A 115 3.37 -12.17 -16.29
C TYR A 115 3.99 -11.66 -14.99
N ILE A 116 4.48 -10.41 -14.96
CA ILE A 116 5.01 -9.77 -13.76
C ILE A 116 3.93 -9.65 -12.69
N GLN A 117 2.73 -9.18 -13.05
CA GLN A 117 1.62 -9.07 -12.11
C GLN A 117 1.23 -10.44 -11.54
N GLN A 118 1.17 -11.47 -12.39
CA GLN A 118 0.87 -12.83 -11.97
C GLN A 118 1.94 -13.40 -11.02
N ARG A 119 3.22 -13.23 -11.34
CA ARG A 119 4.34 -13.67 -10.50
C ARG A 119 4.34 -12.96 -9.15
N ARG A 120 4.08 -11.64 -9.13
CA ARG A 120 3.93 -10.85 -7.90
C ARG A 120 2.75 -11.34 -7.06
N LYS A 121 1.60 -11.60 -7.68
CA LYS A 121 0.42 -12.14 -6.99
C LYS A 121 0.72 -13.52 -6.38
N HIS A 122 1.36 -14.40 -7.14
CA HIS A 122 1.70 -15.74 -6.69
C HIS A 122 2.71 -15.72 -5.52
N TYR A 123 3.75 -14.89 -5.62
CA TYR A 123 4.71 -14.68 -4.53
C TYR A 123 4.03 -14.10 -3.29
N PHE A 124 3.13 -13.14 -3.47
CA PHE A 124 2.38 -12.55 -2.37
C PHE A 124 1.49 -13.59 -1.66
N LEU A 125 0.70 -14.36 -2.41
CA LEU A 125 -0.20 -15.36 -1.83
C LEU A 125 0.54 -16.51 -1.16
N ASN A 126 1.63 -17.00 -1.75
CA ASN A 126 2.29 -18.20 -1.26
C ASN A 126 3.34 -17.94 -0.18
N ALA A 127 4.05 -16.80 -0.23
CA ALA A 127 5.14 -16.53 0.70
C ALA A 127 4.78 -15.45 1.74
N ILE A 128 4.14 -14.37 1.29
CA ILE A 128 3.93 -13.19 2.14
C ILE A 128 2.66 -13.35 2.97
N CYS A 129 1.55 -13.74 2.35
CA CYS A 129 0.25 -13.89 3.01
C CYS A 129 0.27 -14.83 4.23
N PRO A 130 0.81 -16.06 4.17
CA PRO A 130 0.83 -16.94 5.34
C PRO A 130 1.72 -16.40 6.46
N ALA A 131 2.85 -15.76 6.11
CA ALA A 131 3.70 -15.11 7.09
C ALA A 131 2.96 -13.93 7.74
N LEU A 132 2.29 -13.09 6.96
CA LEU A 132 1.53 -11.96 7.48
C LEU A 132 0.38 -12.39 8.38
N GLN A 133 -0.36 -13.43 7.98
CA GLN A 133 -1.50 -13.94 8.72
C GLN A 133 -1.07 -14.53 10.07
N LYS A 134 0.04 -15.28 10.11
CA LYS A 134 0.63 -15.76 11.37
C LYS A 134 0.99 -14.59 12.29
N TRP A 135 1.61 -13.56 11.75
CA TRP A 135 2.01 -12.37 12.52
C TRP A 135 0.84 -11.54 13.01
N MET A 136 -0.23 -11.41 12.21
CA MET A 136 -1.47 -10.75 12.61
C MET A 136 -2.15 -11.47 13.77
N ILE A 137 -2.14 -12.81 13.76
CA ILE A 137 -2.66 -13.63 14.86
C ILE A 137 -1.81 -13.42 16.12
N ASP A 138 -0.48 -13.49 15.99
CA ASP A 138 0.45 -13.33 17.12
C ASP A 138 0.34 -11.95 17.79
N HIS A 139 0.03 -10.89 17.02
CA HIS A 139 -0.04 -9.50 17.49
C HIS A 139 -1.48 -8.97 17.66
N GLN A 140 -2.51 -9.81 17.48
CA GLN A 140 -3.92 -9.42 17.48
C GLN A 140 -4.23 -8.19 16.61
N LEU A 141 -3.58 -8.11 15.44
CA LEU A 141 -3.74 -6.99 14.52
C LEU A 141 -4.82 -7.29 13.49
N ASP A 142 -5.81 -6.40 13.42
CA ASP A 142 -6.81 -6.44 12.36
C ASP A 142 -6.22 -6.02 11.01
N LYS A 143 -6.71 -6.65 9.94
CA LYS A 143 -6.30 -6.38 8.55
C LYS A 143 -6.42 -4.90 8.18
N TYR A 144 -7.50 -4.27 8.61
CA TYR A 144 -7.80 -2.87 8.32
C TYR A 144 -6.86 -1.92 9.07
N THR A 145 -6.49 -2.25 10.32
CA THR A 145 -5.49 -1.51 11.09
C THR A 145 -4.12 -1.56 10.42
N LEU A 146 -3.73 -2.73 9.89
CA LEU A 146 -2.49 -2.86 9.14
C LEU A 146 -2.52 -2.07 7.82
N ILE A 147 -3.64 -2.05 7.09
CA ILE A 147 -3.80 -1.26 5.87
C ILE A 147 -3.73 0.24 6.17
N ALA A 148 -4.37 0.70 7.25
CA ALA A 148 -4.33 2.10 7.68
C ALA A 148 -2.90 2.51 8.06
N TRP A 149 -2.18 1.66 8.78
CA TRP A 149 -0.78 1.89 9.12
C TRP A 149 0.16 1.86 7.91
N LEU A 150 -0.11 1.01 6.92
CA LEU A 150 0.62 1.00 5.65
C LEU A 150 0.32 2.25 4.80
N ALA A 151 -0.84 2.87 4.97
CA ALA A 151 -1.21 4.08 4.23
C ALA A 151 -0.39 5.30 4.66
N THR A 152 0.05 5.36 5.92
CA THR A 152 0.94 6.44 6.41
C THR A 152 2.39 6.26 5.92
N HIS A 153 2.80 5.05 5.51
CA HIS A 153 4.16 4.74 5.07
C HIS A 153 4.27 4.59 3.55
N ARG A 154 4.64 5.68 2.86
CA ARG A 154 4.77 5.72 1.38
C ARG A 154 5.76 4.68 0.81
N ASN A 155 6.73 4.26 1.61
CA ASN A 155 7.74 3.25 1.25
C ASN A 155 7.17 1.82 1.15
N LEU A 156 5.95 1.56 1.65
CA LEU A 156 5.31 0.24 1.63
C LEU A 156 4.11 0.20 0.66
N ALA A 157 4.04 1.13 -0.29
CA ALA A 157 2.92 1.27 -1.21
C ALA A 157 2.66 0.01 -2.05
N THR A 158 3.71 -0.71 -2.46
CA THR A 158 3.59 -1.95 -3.23
C THR A 158 3.00 -3.10 -2.42
N LEU A 159 3.34 -3.19 -1.13
CA LEU A 159 2.73 -4.13 -0.19
C LEU A 159 1.28 -3.74 0.12
N ARG A 160 0.98 -2.46 0.36
CA ARG A 160 -0.39 -1.94 0.56
C ARG A 160 -1.31 -2.28 -0.62
N GLN A 161 -0.84 -2.08 -1.86
CA GLN A 161 -1.60 -2.44 -3.07
C GLN A 161 -1.85 -3.94 -3.18
N ALA A 162 -0.92 -4.78 -2.73
CA ALA A 162 -1.11 -6.23 -2.72
C ALA A 162 -2.14 -6.66 -1.65
N LEU A 163 -2.07 -6.05 -0.47
CA LEU A 163 -2.96 -6.33 0.68
C LEU A 163 -4.41 -5.87 0.46
N THR A 164 -4.59 -4.74 -0.21
CA THR A 164 -5.93 -4.22 -0.58
C THR A 164 -6.61 -5.07 -1.65
N ARG A 165 -5.84 -5.73 -2.53
CA ARG A 165 -6.33 -6.66 -3.55
C ARG A 165 -6.52 -8.09 -3.03
N TRP A 166 -6.06 -8.37 -1.82
CA TRP A 166 -6.33 -9.61 -1.13
C TRP A 166 -7.70 -9.48 -0.47
N THR A 167 -8.74 -10.01 -1.10
CA THR A 167 -10.11 -10.13 -0.57
C THR A 167 -10.51 -11.58 -0.64
#